data_AF-A0A5R9GVL1-F1
#
_entry.id   AF-A0A5R9GVL1-F1
#
_cell.length_a   1.000
_cell.length_b   1.000
_cell.length_c   1.000
_cell.angle_alpha   90.00
_cell.angle_beta   90.00
_cell.angle_gamma   90.00
#
_symmetry.space_group_name_H-M   'P 1'
#
loop_
_entity.id
_entity.type
_entity.pdbx_description
1 polymer ?
#
loop_
_entity_poly.entity_id
_entity_poly.type
_entity_poly.pdbx_seq_one_letter_code
_entity_poly.pdbx_strand_id
1 'polypeptide(L)'
;MAAFRLIRDELFCARRRLLWLMNVGIAINQCFPRVVDRFRRIMMHDTGSELDLVILDGLLGMIRMPEKRWNLLTSFETGAQEHLQRLELMAGEGDQTAFLSRVHTIKGGSGALGMKQIVALCLEIEAAGASLDAAAMSAYVVRLRSAFNAGAAALSAHLEQLHPRT
;
A
#
# COMPACT_ATOMS: atom_id res chain seq x y z
N MET A 1 -13.24 -6.15 -9.26
CA MET A 1 -12.44 -5.04 -9.86
C MET A 1 -13.10 -3.65 -9.83
N ALA A 2 -14.35 -3.47 -9.37
CA ALA A 2 -15.03 -2.16 -9.42
C ALA A 2 -14.81 -1.25 -8.20
N ALA A 3 -14.62 -1.80 -6.99
CA ALA A 3 -14.54 -1.01 -5.76
C ALA A 3 -13.19 -0.27 -5.57
N PHE A 4 -12.07 -0.91 -5.94
CA PHE A 4 -10.76 -0.22 -6.01
C PHE A 4 -10.74 0.89 -7.07
N ARG A 5 -11.53 0.76 -8.15
CA ARG A 5 -11.73 1.85 -9.12
C ARG A 5 -12.58 2.98 -8.53
N LEU A 6 -13.66 2.68 -7.81
CA LEU A 6 -14.52 3.71 -7.21
C LEU A 6 -13.80 4.56 -6.16
N ILE A 7 -12.99 3.95 -5.28
CA ILE A 7 -12.18 4.69 -4.30
C ILE A 7 -11.05 5.43 -5.00
N ARG A 8 -10.45 4.82 -6.03
CA ARG A 8 -9.44 5.49 -6.84
C ARG A 8 -10.04 6.68 -7.58
N ASP A 9 -11.24 6.62 -8.13
CA ASP A 9 -11.81 7.67 -9.00
C ASP A 9 -12.32 8.88 -8.19
N GLU A 10 -12.89 8.66 -7.00
CA GLU A 10 -13.29 9.74 -6.07
C GLU A 10 -12.06 10.43 -5.42
N LEU A 11 -11.04 9.66 -5.00
CA LEU A 11 -9.78 10.23 -4.47
C LEU A 11 -8.81 10.71 -5.57
N PHE A 12 -8.93 10.22 -6.82
CA PHE A 12 -8.13 10.71 -7.97
C PHE A 12 -8.49 12.14 -8.32
N CYS A 13 -9.77 12.50 -8.27
CA CYS A 13 -10.23 13.84 -8.68
C CYS A 13 -9.66 14.93 -7.78
N ALA A 14 -9.57 14.69 -6.47
CA ALA A 14 -8.94 15.63 -5.53
C ALA A 14 -7.41 15.68 -5.66
N ARG A 15 -6.77 14.55 -5.99
CA ARG A 15 -5.29 14.44 -6.04
C ARG A 15 -4.68 14.77 -7.41
N ARG A 16 -5.45 14.71 -8.49
CA ARG A 16 -5.00 15.07 -9.86
C ARG A 16 -4.60 16.54 -10.00
N ARG A 17 -5.14 17.45 -9.19
CA ARG A 17 -4.72 18.87 -9.22
C ARG A 17 -3.33 19.10 -8.65
N LEU A 18 -2.86 18.23 -7.74
CA LEU A 18 -1.50 18.26 -7.19
C LEU A 18 -0.53 17.38 -7.97
N LEU A 19 -0.98 16.25 -8.53
CA LEU A 19 -0.12 15.33 -9.29
C LEU A 19 0.19 15.83 -10.71
N TRP A 20 -0.62 16.71 -11.30
CA TRP A 20 -0.32 17.30 -12.62
C TRP A 20 0.90 18.24 -12.58
N LEU A 21 1.20 18.84 -11.43
CA LEU A 21 2.45 19.60 -11.23
C LEU A 21 3.70 18.70 -11.08
N MET A 22 3.53 17.43 -10.72
CA MET A 22 4.64 16.48 -10.55
C MET A 22 4.97 15.68 -11.83
N ASN A 23 4.17 15.85 -12.89
CA ASN A 23 4.32 15.08 -14.13
C ASN A 23 5.14 15.82 -15.22
N VAL A 24 5.81 16.91 -14.86
CA VAL A 24 6.89 17.49 -15.67
C VAL A 24 8.17 16.76 -15.26
N GLY A 25 8.59 15.81 -16.09
CA GLY A 25 9.69 14.89 -15.82
C GLY A 25 11.00 15.57 -15.43
N ILE A 26 11.33 15.56 -14.15
CA ILE A 26 12.66 15.91 -13.63
C ILE A 26 13.05 14.88 -12.58
N ALA A 27 14.27 14.36 -12.75
CA ALA A 27 14.92 13.36 -11.91
C ALA A 27 14.86 13.70 -10.42
N ILE A 28 14.01 12.99 -9.68
CA ILE A 28 13.84 13.19 -8.23
C ILE A 28 15.04 12.60 -7.45
N ASN A 29 15.78 11.67 -8.06
CA ASN A 29 16.83 10.90 -7.39
C ASN A 29 18.13 11.70 -7.10
N GLN A 30 18.27 12.92 -7.63
CA GLN A 30 19.44 13.78 -7.37
C GLN A 30 19.16 14.98 -6.47
N CYS A 31 17.89 15.28 -6.11
CA CYS A 31 17.54 16.54 -5.45
C CYS A 31 17.16 16.46 -3.97
N PHE A 32 16.78 15.31 -3.40
CA PHE A 32 16.16 15.30 -2.07
C PHE A 32 16.58 14.14 -1.13
N PRO A 33 17.86 14.04 -0.72
CA PRO A 33 18.29 13.12 0.34
C PRO A 33 17.60 13.40 1.69
N ARG A 34 17.11 14.63 1.92
CA ARG A 34 16.46 15.06 3.17
C ARG A 34 15.00 14.61 3.32
N VAL A 35 14.32 14.18 2.26
CA VAL A 35 12.92 13.73 2.32
C VAL A 35 12.84 12.31 2.89
N VAL A 36 13.81 11.45 2.56
CA VAL A 36 13.91 10.06 3.04
C VAL A 36 14.16 10.03 4.55
N ASP A 37 15.08 10.86 5.06
CA ASP A 37 15.37 10.97 6.49
C ASP A 37 14.25 11.63 7.31
N ARG A 38 13.48 12.54 6.70
CA ARG A 38 12.33 13.17 7.37
C ARG A 38 11.18 12.18 7.55
N PHE A 39 10.94 11.31 6.57
CA PHE A 39 9.96 10.22 6.70
C PHE A 39 10.39 9.17 7.72
N ARG A 40 11.69 8.82 7.77
CA ARG A 40 12.24 7.90 8.78
C ARG A 40 12.02 8.38 10.22
N ARG A 41 11.99 9.70 10.43
CA ARG A 41 11.79 10.32 11.75
C ARG A 41 10.31 10.50 12.14
N ILE A 42 9.39 10.51 11.18
CA ILE A 42 7.94 10.61 11.44
C ILE A 42 7.35 9.21 11.77
N MET A 43 7.96 8.13 11.29
CA MET A 43 7.56 6.73 11.53
C MET A 43 7.99 6.16 12.91
N MET A 44 8.17 7.01 13.92
CA MET A 44 8.56 6.60 15.29
C MET A 44 7.48 6.97 16.32
N HIS A 45 6.21 6.69 16.01
CA HIS A 45 5.22 6.45 17.06
C HIS A 45 4.27 5.32 16.68
N ASP A 46 4.24 4.37 17.61
CA ASP A 46 3.45 3.13 17.70
C ASP A 46 4.00 1.89 16.98
N THR A 47 4.84 1.17 17.72
CA THR A 47 5.49 -0.10 17.38
C THR A 47 4.59 -1.34 17.52
N GLY A 48 3.26 -1.18 17.54
CA GLY A 48 2.34 -2.29 17.83
C GLY A 48 1.21 -2.55 16.83
N SER A 49 0.99 -1.66 15.86
CA SER A 49 -0.16 -1.74 14.95
C SER A 49 0.28 -1.77 13.49
N GLU A 50 -0.11 -2.81 12.77
CA GLU A 50 0.04 -2.95 11.31
C GLU A 50 -0.65 -1.81 10.54
N LEU A 51 -1.58 -1.12 11.20
CA LEU A 51 -2.44 -0.07 10.68
C LEU A 51 -2.11 1.32 11.24
N ASP A 52 -2.30 2.31 10.39
CA ASP A 52 -2.45 3.71 10.75
C ASP A 52 -3.93 4.00 10.98
N LEU A 53 -4.35 3.91 12.25
CA LEU A 53 -5.74 4.10 12.64
C LEU A 53 -6.22 5.51 12.32
N VAL A 54 -5.37 6.54 12.33
CA VAL A 54 -5.77 7.91 11.98
C VAL A 54 -6.17 7.99 10.50
N ILE A 55 -5.37 7.40 9.62
CA ILE A 55 -5.69 7.34 8.18
C ILE A 55 -6.92 6.47 7.95
N LEU A 56 -6.95 5.29 8.57
CA LEU A 56 -8.02 4.31 8.39
C LEU A 56 -9.38 4.85 8.89
N ASP A 57 -9.44 5.43 10.09
CA ASP A 57 -10.66 6.01 10.64
C ASP A 57 -11.13 7.21 9.83
N GLY A 58 -10.20 8.02 9.31
CA GLY A 58 -10.53 9.08 8.36
C GLY A 58 -11.22 8.54 7.10
N LEU A 59 -10.70 7.45 6.53
CA LEU A 59 -11.30 6.78 5.37
C LEU A 59 -12.67 6.17 5.71
N LEU A 60 -12.76 5.43 6.81
CA LEU A 60 -14.01 4.77 7.24
C LEU A 60 -15.08 5.79 7.63
N GLY A 61 -14.69 6.96 8.17
CA GLY A 61 -15.57 8.08 8.45
C GLY A 61 -16.25 8.65 7.19
N MET A 62 -15.57 8.60 6.04
CA MET A 62 -16.16 8.98 4.75
C MET A 62 -17.14 7.91 4.23
N ILE A 63 -16.90 6.63 4.55
CA ILE A 63 -17.78 5.52 4.16
C ILE A 63 -18.93 5.39 5.17
N ARG A 64 -20.05 6.05 4.86
CA ARG A 64 -21.22 6.12 5.76
C ARG A 64 -21.96 4.79 5.94
N MET A 65 -21.90 3.88 4.98
CA MET A 65 -22.65 2.61 5.03
C MET A 65 -21.76 1.48 5.57
N PRO A 66 -22.13 0.82 6.69
CA PRO A 66 -21.32 -0.26 7.29
C PRO A 66 -21.00 -1.40 6.32
N GLU A 67 -21.97 -1.83 5.51
CA GLU A 67 -21.78 -2.86 4.48
C GLU A 67 -20.68 -2.48 3.46
N LYS A 68 -20.57 -1.20 3.10
CA LYS A 68 -19.52 -0.72 2.20
C LYS A 68 -18.13 -0.76 2.83
N ARG A 69 -18.03 -0.72 4.15
CA ARG A 69 -16.77 -0.90 4.88
C ARG A 69 -16.30 -2.36 4.82
N TRP A 70 -17.23 -3.31 4.90
CA TRP A 70 -16.92 -4.72 4.68
C TRP A 70 -16.50 -5.01 3.23
N ASN A 71 -17.15 -4.36 2.25
CA ASN A 71 -16.71 -4.43 0.86
C ASN A 71 -15.29 -3.89 0.64
N LEU A 72 -14.82 -2.95 1.46
CA LEU A 72 -13.45 -2.46 1.43
C LEU A 72 -12.46 -3.57 1.80
N LEU A 73 -12.75 -4.31 2.88
CA LEU A 73 -11.93 -5.45 3.31
C LEU A 73 -11.87 -6.51 2.21
N THR A 74 -13.02 -6.94 1.68
CA THR A 74 -13.05 -7.93 0.59
C THR A 74 -12.29 -7.44 -0.65
N SER A 75 -12.39 -6.15 -0.96
CA SER A 75 -11.64 -5.55 -2.08
C SER A 75 -10.13 -5.52 -1.82
N PHE A 76 -9.73 -5.27 -0.57
CA PHE A 76 -8.34 -5.33 -0.14
C PHE A 76 -7.76 -6.73 -0.27
N GLU A 77 -8.45 -7.75 0.26
CA GLU A 77 -8.01 -9.15 0.20
C GLU A 77 -7.90 -9.66 -1.24
N THR A 78 -8.92 -9.42 -2.06
CA THR A 78 -8.91 -9.83 -3.48
C THR A 78 -7.84 -9.08 -4.27
N GLY A 79 -7.65 -7.78 -4.02
CA GLY A 79 -6.58 -7.00 -4.62
C GLY A 79 -5.20 -7.49 -4.20
N ALA A 80 -5.00 -7.79 -2.91
CA ALA A 80 -3.76 -8.32 -2.36
C ALA A 80 -3.33 -9.61 -3.05
N GLN A 81 -4.26 -10.55 -3.23
CA GLN A 81 -4.00 -11.81 -3.93
C GLN A 81 -3.53 -11.57 -5.37
N GLU A 82 -4.21 -10.68 -6.12
CA GLU A 82 -3.82 -10.32 -7.48
C GLU A 82 -2.43 -9.67 -7.53
N HIS A 83 -2.14 -8.78 -6.58
CA HIS A 83 -0.82 -8.15 -6.46
C HIS A 83 0.28 -9.17 -6.19
N LEU A 84 0.07 -10.09 -5.25
CA LEU A 84 1.04 -11.10 -4.87
C LEU A 84 1.31 -12.09 -6.00
N GLN A 85 0.29 -12.60 -6.68
CA GLN A 85 0.46 -13.51 -7.83
C GLN A 85 1.28 -12.88 -8.95
N ARG A 86 1.05 -11.59 -9.24
CA ARG A 86 1.82 -10.88 -10.26
C ARG A 86 3.27 -10.62 -9.84
N LEU A 87 3.50 -10.29 -8.56
CA LEU A 87 4.87 -10.15 -8.05
C LEU A 87 5.61 -11.48 -8.04
N GLU A 88 4.94 -12.61 -7.76
CA GLU A 88 5.52 -13.95 -7.85
C GLU A 88 5.96 -14.28 -9.27
N LEU A 89 5.12 -13.99 -10.25
CA LEU A 89 5.45 -14.18 -11.66
C LEU A 89 6.68 -13.33 -12.05
N MET A 90 6.66 -12.04 -11.75
CA MET A 90 7.77 -11.12 -12.07
C MET A 90 9.08 -11.53 -11.36
N ALA A 91 8.99 -12.02 -10.13
CA ALA A 91 10.15 -12.54 -9.39
C ALA A 91 10.72 -13.80 -10.05
N GLY A 92 9.86 -14.72 -10.51
CA GLY A 92 10.26 -15.94 -11.21
C GLY A 92 10.87 -15.66 -12.59
N GLU A 93 10.39 -14.64 -13.29
CA GLU A 93 10.93 -14.17 -14.58
C GLU A 93 12.19 -13.30 -14.42
N GLY A 94 12.48 -12.83 -13.20
CA GLY A 94 13.58 -11.90 -12.96
C GLY A 94 13.31 -10.48 -13.49
N ASP A 95 12.06 -10.13 -13.79
CA ASP A 95 11.70 -8.79 -14.31
C ASP A 95 11.62 -7.77 -13.17
N GLN A 96 12.79 -7.26 -12.80
CA GLN A 96 12.96 -6.24 -11.77
C GLN A 96 12.17 -4.95 -12.09
N THR A 97 12.10 -4.55 -13.36
CA THR A 97 11.46 -3.27 -13.73
C THR A 97 9.95 -3.36 -13.53
N ALA A 98 9.33 -4.45 -14.01
CA ALA A 98 7.91 -4.69 -13.77
C ALA A 98 7.61 -4.89 -12.28
N PHE A 99 8.49 -5.58 -11.55
CA PHE A 99 8.37 -5.79 -10.11
C PHE A 99 8.34 -4.46 -9.34
N LEU A 100 9.31 -3.57 -9.57
CA LEU A 100 9.37 -2.26 -8.92
C LEU A 100 8.17 -1.38 -9.27
N SER A 101 7.72 -1.39 -10.52
CA SER A 101 6.52 -0.67 -10.96
C SER A 101 5.25 -1.17 -10.24
N ARG A 102 5.14 -2.49 -10.05
CA ARG A 102 4.04 -3.11 -9.31
C ARG A 102 4.09 -2.74 -7.83
N VAL A 103 5.27 -2.77 -7.22
CA VAL A 103 5.50 -2.37 -5.82
C VAL A 103 5.14 -0.91 -5.59
N HIS A 104 5.48 -0.01 -6.52
CA HIS A 104 5.08 1.40 -6.45
C HIS A 104 3.56 1.57 -6.42
N THR A 105 2.85 0.79 -7.23
CA THR A 105 1.37 0.78 -7.25
C THR A 105 0.80 0.30 -5.92
N ILE A 106 1.36 -0.78 -5.36
CA ILE A 106 0.94 -1.32 -4.06
C ILE A 106 1.15 -0.28 -2.95
N LYS A 107 2.30 0.38 -2.91
CA LYS A 107 2.60 1.44 -1.94
C LYS A 107 1.52 2.52 -1.94
N GLY A 108 1.09 2.97 -3.12
CA GLY A 108 0.06 3.99 -3.27
C GLY A 108 -1.30 3.56 -2.69
N GLY A 109 -1.73 2.33 -2.99
CA GLY A 109 -2.98 1.78 -2.47
C GLY A 109 -2.95 1.51 -0.97
N SER A 110 -1.89 0.85 -0.49
CA SER A 110 -1.67 0.54 0.91
C SER A 110 -1.52 1.79 1.78
N GLY A 111 -0.85 2.84 1.28
CA GLY A 111 -0.75 4.12 1.98
C GLY A 111 -2.08 4.84 2.14
N ALA A 112 -2.99 4.72 1.16
CA ALA A 112 -4.34 5.29 1.27
C ALA A 112 -5.23 4.56 2.29
N LEU A 113 -4.94 3.29 2.57
CA LEU A 113 -5.66 2.47 3.55
C LEU A 113 -5.01 2.49 4.94
N GLY A 114 -3.87 3.17 5.11
CA GLY A 114 -3.13 3.19 6.37
C GLY A 114 -2.34 1.89 6.65
N MET A 115 -2.00 1.09 5.64
CA MET A 115 -1.29 -0.19 5.83
C MET A 115 0.22 0.04 6.02
N LYS A 116 0.64 0.41 7.24
CA LYS A 116 2.01 0.87 7.57
C LYS A 116 3.08 -0.14 7.16
N GLN A 117 2.90 -1.40 7.54
CA GLN A 117 3.92 -2.43 7.32
C GLN A 117 4.13 -2.74 5.83
N ILE A 118 3.04 -2.74 5.04
CA ILE A 118 3.11 -2.93 3.59
C ILE A 118 3.84 -1.74 2.94
N VAL A 119 3.52 -0.52 3.35
CA VAL A 119 4.19 0.70 2.85
C VAL A 119 5.69 0.68 3.17
N ALA A 120 6.05 0.27 4.40
CA ALA A 120 7.45 0.14 4.81
C ALA A 120 8.22 -0.86 3.92
N LEU A 121 7.64 -2.05 3.68
CA LEU A 121 8.23 -3.05 2.79
C LEU A 121 8.38 -2.51 1.35
N CYS A 122 7.38 -1.80 0.83
CA CYS A 122 7.47 -1.21 -0.50
C CYS A 122 8.61 -0.17 -0.59
N LEU A 123 8.83 0.63 0.46
CA LEU A 123 9.94 1.57 0.51
C LEU A 123 11.30 0.87 0.59
N GLU A 124 11.41 -0.21 1.37
CA GLU A 124 12.62 -1.05 1.42
C GLU A 124 12.96 -1.61 0.03
N ILE A 125 11.96 -2.14 -0.68
CA ILE A 125 12.13 -2.68 -2.03
C ILE A 125 12.55 -1.58 -3.01
N GLU A 126 11.88 -0.44 -3.01
CA GLU A 126 12.21 0.69 -3.88
C GLU A 126 13.63 1.23 -3.60
N ALA A 127 14.08 1.21 -2.33
CA ALA A 127 15.42 1.63 -1.94
C ALA A 127 16.51 0.65 -2.39
N ALA A 128 16.22 -0.66 -2.38
CA ALA A 128 17.11 -1.67 -2.96
C ALA A 128 17.23 -1.50 -4.49
N GLY A 129 16.12 -1.15 -5.16
CA GLY A 129 16.14 -0.68 -6.56
C GLY A 129 16.89 -1.62 -7.49
N ALA A 130 18.00 -1.14 -8.07
CA ALA A 130 18.80 -1.90 -9.04
C ALA A 130 19.52 -3.13 -8.43
N SER A 131 19.67 -3.23 -7.11
CA SER A 131 20.31 -4.38 -6.46
C SER A 131 19.37 -5.57 -6.21
N LEU A 132 18.13 -5.50 -6.69
CA LEU A 132 17.10 -6.51 -6.45
C LEU A 132 17.23 -7.67 -7.45
N ASP A 133 17.77 -8.81 -7.03
CA ASP A 133 17.79 -10.02 -7.86
C ASP A 133 16.51 -10.86 -7.68
N ALA A 134 16.37 -11.95 -8.45
CA ALA A 134 15.19 -12.82 -8.41
C ALA A 134 14.97 -13.48 -7.04
N ALA A 135 16.05 -13.83 -6.34
CA ALA A 135 15.97 -14.41 -5.00
C ALA A 135 15.48 -13.39 -3.97
N ALA A 136 16.03 -12.17 -4.01
CA ALA A 136 15.59 -11.06 -3.18
C ALA A 136 14.14 -10.67 -3.46
N MET A 137 13.74 -10.59 -4.73
CA MET A 137 12.34 -10.35 -5.13
C MET A 137 11.41 -11.40 -4.50
N SER A 138 11.75 -12.68 -4.63
CA SER A 138 10.98 -13.78 -4.06
C SER A 138 10.89 -13.69 -2.53
N ALA A 139 11.98 -13.34 -1.85
CA ALA A 139 11.98 -13.14 -0.40
C ALA A 139 11.06 -11.96 0.01
N TYR A 140 11.09 -10.86 -0.75
CA TYR A 140 10.21 -9.72 -0.52
C TYR A 140 8.73 -10.05 -0.75
N VAL A 141 8.40 -10.89 -1.73
CA VAL A 141 7.03 -11.37 -1.94
C VAL A 141 6.52 -12.12 -0.72
N VAL A 142 7.32 -12.99 -0.11
CA VAL A 142 6.94 -13.73 1.11
C VAL A 142 6.66 -12.75 2.26
N ARG A 143 7.54 -11.76 2.44
CA ARG A 143 7.36 -10.71 3.47
C ARG A 143 6.10 -9.88 3.21
N LEU A 144 5.86 -9.46 1.97
CA LEU A 144 4.66 -8.74 1.57
C LEU A 144 3.39 -9.56 1.82
N ARG A 145 3.41 -10.86 1.51
CA ARG A 145 2.29 -11.77 1.77
C ARG A 145 1.95 -11.82 3.25
N SER A 146 2.96 -11.97 4.11
CA SER A 146 2.76 -11.94 5.55
C SER A 146 2.16 -10.60 6.02
N ALA A 147 2.66 -9.48 5.51
CA ALA A 147 2.14 -8.15 5.84
C ALA A 147 0.71 -7.91 5.34
N PHE A 148 0.34 -8.41 4.15
CA PHE A 148 -1.04 -8.37 3.65
C PHE A 148 -1.98 -9.16 4.54
N ASN A 149 -1.60 -10.36 4.96
CA ASN A 149 -2.41 -11.19 5.85
C ASN A 149 -2.60 -10.51 7.22
N ALA A 150 -1.52 -9.98 7.79
CA ALA A 150 -1.58 -9.26 9.07
C ALA A 150 -2.44 -8.00 8.98
N GLY A 151 -2.28 -7.21 7.90
CA GLY A 151 -3.09 -6.03 7.64
C GLY A 151 -4.58 -6.34 7.42
N ALA A 152 -4.90 -7.43 6.73
CA ALA A 152 -6.28 -7.89 6.56
C ALA A 152 -6.91 -8.31 7.90
N ALA A 153 -6.18 -9.07 8.71
CA ALA A 153 -6.64 -9.47 10.04
C ALA A 153 -6.88 -8.26 10.95
N ALA A 154 -5.94 -7.32 10.99
CA ALA A 154 -6.07 -6.09 11.76
C ALA A 154 -7.25 -5.23 11.28
N LEU A 155 -7.45 -5.11 9.96
CA LEU A 155 -8.56 -4.36 9.39
C LEU A 155 -9.90 -5.02 9.74
N SER A 156 -9.98 -6.35 9.65
CA SER A 156 -11.18 -7.10 10.04
C SER A 156 -11.51 -6.88 11.52
N ALA A 157 -10.52 -7.04 12.41
CA ALA A 157 -10.71 -6.84 13.85
C ALA A 157 -11.19 -5.41 14.17
N HIS A 158 -10.63 -4.40 13.50
CA HIS A 158 -11.07 -3.02 13.66
C HIS A 158 -12.51 -2.79 13.17
N LEU A 159 -12.88 -3.39 12.04
CA LEU A 159 -14.25 -3.32 11.52
C LEU A 159 -15.25 -4.02 12.46
N GLU A 160 -14.89 -5.15 13.07
CA GLU A 160 -15.74 -5.85 14.05
C GLU A 160 -15.98 -5.01 15.31
N GLN A 161 -14.96 -4.31 15.80
CA GLN A 161 -15.10 -3.39 16.94
C GLN A 161 -16.06 -2.23 16.63
N LEU A 162 -16.04 -1.72 15.40
CA LEU A 162 -16.91 -0.62 14.98
C LEU A 162 -18.34 -1.08 14.66
N HIS A 163 -18.49 -2.24 14.01
CA HIS A 163 -19.75 -2.79 13.54
C HIS A 163 -19.70 -4.33 13.57
N PRO A 164 -20.18 -4.96 14.66
CA PRO A 164 -20.26 -6.41 14.74
C PRO A 164 -21.13 -6.97 13.61
N ARG A 165 -20.71 -8.07 13.00
CA ARG A 165 -21.56 -8.80 12.05
C ARG A 165 -22.69 -9.46 12.86
N THR A 166 -23.86 -8.82 12.93
CA THR A 166 -25.10 -9.42 13.44
C THR A 166 -25.61 -10.52 12.53
#